data_AF-A0A3T0T4D9-F1
#
_entry.id   AF-A0A3T0T4D9-F1
#
_cell.length_a   1.000
_cell.length_b   1.000
_cell.length_c   1.000
_cell.angle_alpha   90.00
_cell.angle_beta   90.00
_cell.angle_gamma   90.00
#
_symmetry.space_group_name_H-M   'P 1'
#
loop_
_entity.id
_entity.type
_entity.pdbx_description
1 polymer ?
#
loop_
_entity_poly.entity_id
_entity_poly.type
_entity_poly.pdbx_seq_one_letter_code
_entity_poly.pdbx_strand_id
1 'polypeptide(L)'
;MIALRADVGGLDSRALPELLRRLRRHRHVQVGERQWIAVLPEVGSVLLTDGAELVLDVLVERRALLPIVIDALEAELRRDGFRERLALRWSTPDVVPVPLR
;
A
#
# COMPACT_ATOMS: atom_id res chain seq x y z
N MET A 1 -18.09 1.00 -0.46
CA MET A 1 -16.62 1.07 -0.35
C MET A 1 -16.10 -0.36 -0.36
N ILE A 2 -15.01 -0.60 -1.11
CA ILE A 2 -14.37 -1.90 -1.28
C ILE A 2 -12.98 -1.79 -0.70
N ALA A 3 -12.60 -2.76 0.13
CA ALA A 3 -11.24 -2.88 0.62
C ALA A 3 -10.37 -3.51 -0.47
N LEU A 4 -9.26 -2.86 -0.79
CA LEU A 4 -8.21 -3.43 -1.63
C LEU A 4 -6.95 -3.54 -0.78
N ARG A 5 -6.37 -4.74 -0.78
CA ARG A 5 -5.11 -5.03 -0.09
C ARG A 5 -4.05 -5.44 -1.10
N ALA A 6 -2.87 -4.86 -0.97
CA ALA A 6 -1.64 -5.36 -1.56
C ALA A 6 -0.70 -5.87 -0.45
N ASP A 7 -0.38 -7.16 -0.50
CA ASP A 7 0.76 -7.70 0.24
C ASP A 7 2.01 -7.49 -0.62
N VAL A 8 3.02 -6.84 -0.05
CA VAL A 8 4.27 -6.48 -0.72
C VAL A 8 5.41 -7.29 -0.11
N GLY A 9 5.93 -8.21 -0.89
CA GLY A 9 7.13 -8.99 -0.57
C GLY A 9 8.36 -8.37 -1.22
N GLY A 10 9.43 -8.18 -0.45
CA GLY A 10 10.74 -7.83 -1.01
C GLY A 10 11.41 -9.06 -1.62
N LEU A 11 11.81 -8.99 -2.88
CA LEU A 11 12.60 -10.04 -3.53
C LEU A 11 14.08 -9.99 -3.11
N ASP A 12 14.49 -8.88 -2.49
CA ASP A 12 15.79 -8.72 -1.83
C ASP A 12 15.64 -8.01 -0.48
N SER A 13 16.63 -8.20 0.40
CA SER A 13 16.61 -7.71 1.79
C SER A 13 16.61 -6.18 1.92
N ARG A 14 16.92 -5.45 0.85
CA ARG A 14 16.93 -3.98 0.84
C ARG A 14 15.66 -3.39 0.24
N ALA A 15 14.82 -4.19 -0.40
CA ALA A 15 13.63 -3.70 -1.10
C ALA A 15 12.62 -3.06 -0.14
N LEU A 16 12.19 -3.78 0.89
CA LEU A 16 11.15 -3.29 1.81
C LEU A 16 11.57 -2.04 2.62
N PRO A 17 12.78 -1.98 3.24
CA PRO A 17 13.20 -0.78 3.97
C PRO A 17 13.29 0.45 3.09
N GLU A 18 13.79 0.30 1.86
CA GLU A 18 13.90 1.40 0.92
C GLU A 18 12.53 1.85 0.38
N LEU A 19 11.63 0.90 0.12
CA LEU A 19 10.25 1.20 -0.25
C LEU A 19 9.52 1.96 0.87
N LEU A 20 9.62 1.49 2.12
CA LEU A 20 9.07 2.19 3.29
C LEU A 20 9.62 3.60 3.42
N ARG A 21 10.95 3.77 3.28
CA ARG A 21 11.60 5.09 3.30
C ARG A 21 11.04 6.01 2.21
N ARG A 22 10.77 5.48 1.01
CA ARG A 22 10.18 6.24 -0.10
C ARG A 22 8.72 6.60 0.15
N LEU A 23 7.90 5.66 0.60
CA LEU A 23 6.48 5.92 0.88
C LEU A 23 6.31 6.98 1.98
N ARG A 24 7.24 7.03 2.94
CA ARG A 24 7.31 8.08 3.97
C ARG A 24 7.75 9.46 3.45
N ARG A 25 8.21 9.60 2.19
CA ARG A 25 8.44 10.92 1.58
C ARG A 25 7.15 11.60 1.14
N HIS A 26 6.07 10.83 0.96
CA HIS A 26 4.74 11.40 0.77
C HIS A 26 4.23 12.03 2.06
N ARG A 27 3.18 12.84 1.94
CA ARG A 27 2.45 13.33 3.11
C ARG A 27 1.91 12.12 3.86
N HIS A 28 2.36 11.94 5.11
CA HIS A 28 1.96 10.81 5.92
C HIS A 28 1.65 11.21 7.36
N VAL A 29 0.85 10.39 8.02
CA VAL A 29 0.55 10.49 9.45
C VAL A 29 0.77 9.12 10.06
N GLN A 30 1.54 9.06 11.14
CA GLN A 30 1.69 7.83 11.92
C GLN A 30 0.42 7.61 12.75
N VAL A 31 -0.19 6.43 12.63
CA VAL A 31 -1.44 6.06 13.32
C VAL A 31 -1.27 4.89 14.29
N GLY A 32 -0.10 4.25 14.27
CA GLY A 32 0.30 3.21 15.22
C GLY A 32 1.81 3.03 15.21
N GLU A 33 2.35 2.14 16.05
CA GLU A 33 3.80 1.92 16.18
C GLU A 33 4.45 1.52 14.85
N ARG A 34 3.74 0.70 14.06
CA ARG A 34 4.19 0.21 12.74
C ARG A 34 3.19 0.51 11.63
N GLN A 35 2.40 1.56 11.81
CA GLN A 35 1.30 1.91 10.90
C GLN A 35 1.30 3.39 10.55
N TRP A 36 1.13 3.68 9.26
CA TRP A 36 1.08 5.04 8.73
C TRP A 36 0.03 5.14 7.66
N ILE A 37 -0.68 6.26 7.62
CA ILE A 37 -1.49 6.63 6.47
C ILE A 37 -0.63 7.54 5.60
N ALA A 38 -0.37 7.15 4.35
CA ALA A 38 0.26 8.00 3.35
C ALA A 38 -0.77 8.42 2.30
N VAL A 39 -0.67 9.66 1.83
CA VAL A 39 -1.47 10.15 0.71
C VAL A 39 -0.63 10.03 -0.55
N LEU A 40 -0.95 9.05 -1.38
CA LEU A 40 -0.27 8.81 -2.64
C LEU A 40 -1.01 9.53 -3.78
N PRO A 41 -0.30 10.16 -4.73
CA PRO A 41 -0.91 10.71 -5.93
C PRO A 41 -1.72 9.64 -6.67
N GLU A 42 -2.87 10.02 -7.24
CA GLU A 42 -3.74 9.16 -8.07
C GLU A 42 -4.41 7.96 -7.36
N VAL A 43 -3.90 7.54 -6.20
CA VAL A 43 -4.49 6.48 -5.36
C VAL A 43 -5.32 7.06 -4.21
N GLY A 44 -4.81 8.11 -3.54
CA GLY A 44 -5.41 8.68 -2.33
C GLY A 44 -4.78 8.15 -1.05
N SER A 45 -5.58 8.02 0.01
CA SER A 45 -5.11 7.56 1.33
C SER A 45 -4.87 6.05 1.33
N VAL A 46 -3.65 5.66 1.65
CA VAL A 46 -3.21 4.27 1.79
C VAL A 46 -2.75 4.05 3.22
N LEU A 47 -3.28 3.02 3.88
CA LEU A 47 -2.76 2.55 5.15
C LEU A 47 -1.62 1.57 4.90
N LEU A 48 -0.44 1.90 5.41
CA LEU A 48 0.74 1.07 5.40
C LEU A 48 0.88 0.39 6.75
N THR A 49 1.05 -0.92 6.75
CA THR A 49 1.39 -1.71 7.94
C THR A 49 2.72 -2.42 7.69
N ASP A 50 3.75 -2.04 8.44
CA ASP A 50 5.05 -2.71 8.44
C ASP A 50 4.98 -3.89 9.41
N GLY A 51 4.94 -5.12 8.89
CA GLY A 51 4.83 -6.36 9.67
C GLY A 51 5.93 -7.36 9.33
N ALA A 52 5.55 -8.64 9.19
CA ALA A 52 6.40 -9.65 8.56
C ALA A 52 6.48 -9.43 7.02
N GLU A 53 5.40 -8.89 6.47
CA GLU A 53 5.30 -8.36 5.11
C GLU A 53 4.86 -6.89 5.21
N LEU A 54 5.12 -6.11 4.16
CA LEU A 54 4.55 -4.77 4.05
C LEU A 54 3.16 -4.89 3.44
N VAL A 55 2.15 -4.43 4.17
CA VAL A 55 0.75 -4.46 3.71
C VAL A 55 0.30 -3.04 3.38
N LEU A 56 -0.37 -2.89 2.25
CA LEU A 56 -0.98 -1.65 1.78
C LEU A 56 -2.49 -1.85 1.66
N ASP A 57 -3.26 -1.17 2.49
CA ASP A 57 -4.73 -1.20 2.48
C ASP A 57 -5.28 0.12 1.92
N VAL A 58 -6.19 0.01 0.95
CA VAL A 58 -6.82 1.14 0.25
C VAL A 58 -8.34 0.95 0.25
N LEU A 59 -9.07 2.03 0.51
CA LEU A 59 -10.54 2.05 0.35
C LEU A 59 -10.89 2.61 -1.02
N VAL A 60 -11.55 1.79 -1.83
CA VAL A 60 -12.00 2.16 -3.18
C VAL A 60 -13.51 2.38 -3.16
N GLU A 61 -13.97 3.52 -3.65
CA GLU A 61 -15.39 3.87 -3.59
C GLU A 61 -16.27 2.90 -4.38
N ARG A 62 -15.82 2.53 -5.58
CA ARG A 62 -16.59 1.80 -6.60
C ARG A 62 -15.74 0.73 -7.23
N ARG A 63 -16.34 -0.44 -7.50
CA ARG A 63 -15.64 -1.60 -8.11
C ARG A 63 -14.98 -1.28 -9.45
N ALA A 64 -15.61 -0.41 -10.24
CA ALA A 64 -15.09 0.03 -11.54
C ALA A 64 -13.75 0.79 -11.44
N LEU A 65 -13.42 1.34 -10.27
CA LEU A 65 -12.16 2.05 -10.03
C LEU A 65 -11.01 1.13 -9.61
N LEU A 66 -11.28 -0.15 -9.28
CA LEU A 66 -10.24 -1.08 -8.81
C LEU A 66 -9.07 -1.20 -9.80
N PRO A 67 -9.27 -1.39 -11.13
CA PRO A 67 -8.14 -1.49 -12.05
C PRO A 67 -7.29 -0.23 -12.07
N ILE A 68 -7.93 0.95 -12.04
CA ILE A 68 -7.25 2.25 -12.05
C ILE A 68 -6.40 2.42 -10.79
N VAL A 69 -6.96 2.09 -9.62
CA VAL A 69 -6.25 2.18 -8.33
C VAL A 69 -5.11 1.18 -8.25
N ILE A 70 -5.31 -0.05 -8.75
CA ILE A 70 -4.25 -1.07 -8.84
C ILE A 70 -3.12 -0.55 -9.71
N ASP A 71 -3.41 -0.08 -10.92
CA ASP A 71 -2.40 0.42 -11.86
C ASP A 71 -1.62 1.60 -11.28
N ALA A 72 -2.32 2.56 -10.65
CA ALA A 72 -1.69 3.71 -10.01
C ALA A 72 -0.77 3.30 -8.84
N LEU A 73 -1.21 2.37 -7.99
CA LEU A 73 -0.38 1.88 -6.89
C LEU A 73 0.80 1.04 -7.40
N GLU A 74 0.62 0.18 -8.40
CA GLU A 74 1.72 -0.55 -9.03
C GLU A 74 2.74 0.40 -9.66
N ALA A 75 2.29 1.45 -10.33
CA ALA A 75 3.16 2.47 -10.91
C ALA A 75 4.00 3.16 -9.83
N GLU A 76 3.38 3.56 -8.71
CA GLU A 76 4.08 4.21 -7.60
C GLU A 76 5.08 3.26 -6.92
N LEU A 77 4.69 2.01 -6.65
CA LEU A 77 5.57 1.02 -6.03
C LEU A 77 6.76 0.62 -6.91
N ARG A 78 6.57 0.60 -8.23
CA ARG A 78 7.59 0.15 -9.19
C ARG A 78 8.45 1.28 -9.77
N ARG A 79 8.12 2.53 -9.46
CA ARG A 79 8.87 3.72 -9.90
C ARG A 79 10.34 3.63 -9.50
N ASP A 80 11.21 4.28 -10.26
CA ASP A 80 12.66 4.37 -10.00
C ASP A 80 13.38 3.00 -9.95
N GLY A 81 12.93 2.04 -10.78
CA GLY A 81 13.60 0.74 -10.93
C GLY A 81 13.25 -0.30 -9.86
N PHE A 82 12.23 -0.05 -9.04
CA PHE A 82 11.78 -1.00 -8.02
C PHE A 82 10.97 -2.19 -8.58
N ARG A 83 10.62 -2.13 -9.88
CA ARG A 83 9.80 -3.13 -10.57
C ARG A 83 10.20 -4.57 -10.31
N GLU A 84 11.50 -4.87 -10.40
CA GLU A 84 12.04 -6.23 -10.33
C GLU A 84 12.38 -6.66 -8.91
N ARG A 85 12.13 -5.81 -7.91
CA ARG A 85 12.54 -6.01 -6.51
C ARG A 85 11.37 -6.34 -5.59
N LEU A 86 10.14 -6.32 -6.12
CA LEU A 86 8.92 -6.51 -5.35
C LEU A 86 8.07 -7.62 -5.95
N ALA A 87 7.54 -8.49 -5.10
CA ALA A 87 6.39 -9.33 -5.37
C ALA A 87 5.14 -8.65 -4.82
N LEU A 88 4.08 -8.59 -5.62
CA LEU A 88 2.79 -8.03 -5.23
C LEU A 88 1.72 -9.10 -5.28
N ARG A 89 0.92 -9.21 -4.23
CA ARG A 89 -0.29 -10.02 -4.19
C ARG A 89 -1.49 -9.15 -3.83
N TRP A 90 -2.50 -9.19 -4.69
CA TRP A 90 -3.72 -8.42 -4.51
C TRP A 90 -4.82 -9.28 -3.91
N SER A 91 -5.60 -8.70 -2.99
CA SER A 91 -6.83 -9.29 -2.49
C SER A 91 -7.87 -8.22 -2.19
N THR A 92 -9.14 -8.60 -2.24
CA THR A 92 -10.24 -7.78 -1.73
C THR A 92 -10.75 -8.45 -0.46
N PRO A 93 -10.18 -8.13 0.72
CA PRO A 93 -10.63 -8.74 1.97
C PRO A 93 -12.10 -8.36 2.21
N ASP A 94 -12.96 -9.37 2.42
CA ASP A 94 -14.41 -9.17 2.58
C ASP A 94 -14.80 -8.40 3.84
N VAL A 95 -13.85 -8.03 4.71
CA VAL A 95 -14.09 -7.26 5.93
C VAL A 95 -12.87 -6.39 6.22
N VAL A 96 -13.04 -5.07 6.25
CA VAL A 96 -12.10 -4.19 6.95
C VAL A 96 -12.49 -4.21 8.42
N PRO A 97 -11.67 -4.74 9.34
CA PRO A 97 -11.90 -4.48 10.76
C PRO A 97 -11.59 -3.00 10.98
N VAL A 98 -12.64 -2.19 11.15
CA VAL A 98 -12.49 -0.82 11.64
C VAL A 98 -12.59 -0.90 13.16
N PRO A 99 -11.49 -0.75 13.93
CA PRO A 99 -11.64 -0.39 15.33
C PRO A 99 -12.04 1.08 15.35
N LEU A 100 -13.35 1.34 15.39
CA LEU A 100 -13.87 2.63 15.83
C LEU A 100 -13.68 2.69 17.35
N ARG A 101 -12.70 3.46 17.83
CA ARG A 101 -12.67 4.00 19.19
C ARG A 101 -12.14 5.42 19.17
#